data_AF-V6MB09-F1
#
_entry.id   AF-V6MB09-F1
#
_cell.length_a   1.000
_cell.length_b   1.000
_cell.length_c   1.000
_cell.angle_alpha   90.00
_cell.angle_beta   90.00
_cell.angle_gamma   90.00
#
_symmetry.space_group_name_H-M   'P 1'
#
loop_
_entity.id
_entity.type
_entity.pdbx_description
1 polymer ?
#
loop_
_entity_poly.entity_id
_entity_poly.type
_entity_poly.pdbx_seq_one_letter_code
_entity_poly.pdbx_strand_id
1 'polypeptide(L)'
;MKHLEQSKLKVSEMVEGKEYLFTDWFFTELTNEKTIIKKERFAFYVTYSGGDFEKDQTVVFDYDAFAWFDYNVDVSNLTLSEIVEASVEFYTLFMSNSLDDDMHVQVIL
;
A
#
# COMPACT_ATOMS: atom_id res chain seq x y z
N MET A 1 -18.17 -2.41 -10.75
CA MET A 1 -17.71 -1.01 -10.85
C MET A 1 -16.31 -1.07 -11.44
N LYS A 2 -16.01 -0.24 -12.44
CA LYS A 2 -14.76 -0.35 -13.22
C LYS A 2 -13.58 -0.14 -12.28
N HIS A 3 -12.55 -1.00 -12.33
CA HIS A 3 -11.32 -0.89 -11.52
C HIS A 3 -10.69 0.52 -11.57
N LEU A 4 -10.89 1.24 -12.69
CA LEU A 4 -10.52 2.64 -12.90
C LEU A 4 -11.16 3.67 -11.94
N GLU A 5 -12.26 3.33 -11.27
CA GLU A 5 -12.92 4.20 -10.27
C GLU A 5 -12.32 4.01 -8.87
N GLN A 6 -11.71 2.85 -8.60
CA GLN A 6 -11.10 2.58 -7.29
C GLN A 6 -9.75 3.27 -7.14
N SER A 7 -9.01 3.51 -8.23
CA SER A 7 -7.76 4.28 -8.23
C SER A 7 -7.89 5.71 -7.74
N LYS A 8 -9.07 6.30 -7.89
CA LYS A 8 -9.36 7.68 -7.46
C LYS A 8 -10.03 7.76 -6.10
N LEU A 9 -10.37 6.62 -5.49
CA LEU A 9 -10.96 6.59 -4.16
C LEU A 9 -9.92 7.10 -3.16
N LYS A 10 -10.32 8.06 -2.35
CA LYS A 10 -9.46 8.56 -1.27
C LYS A 10 -9.48 7.62 -0.08
N VAL A 11 -8.41 7.67 0.71
CA VAL A 11 -8.29 6.95 1.99
C VAL A 11 -9.41 7.31 2.96
N SER A 12 -9.81 8.57 3.02
CA SER A 12 -10.94 9.03 3.83
C SER A 12 -12.29 8.41 3.43
N GLU A 13 -12.40 7.89 2.20
CA GLU A 13 -13.60 7.24 1.67
C GLU A 13 -13.55 5.71 1.81
N MET A 14 -12.44 5.16 2.34
CA MET A 14 -12.33 3.74 2.61
C MET A 14 -13.21 3.33 3.80
N VAL A 15 -13.89 2.19 3.64
CA VAL A 15 -14.65 1.53 4.70
C VAL A 15 -13.71 0.56 5.41
N GLU A 16 -13.62 0.69 6.74
CA GLU A 16 -12.81 -0.21 7.58
C GLU A 16 -13.23 -1.68 7.38
N GLY A 17 -12.25 -2.58 7.33
CA GLY A 17 -12.46 -4.01 7.10
C GLY A 17 -12.80 -4.40 5.66
N LYS A 18 -13.10 -3.44 4.77
CA LYS A 18 -13.35 -3.70 3.35
C LYS A 18 -12.04 -3.79 2.57
N GLU A 19 -11.96 -4.81 1.72
CA GLU A 19 -10.85 -4.99 0.78
C GLU A 19 -11.12 -4.26 -0.54
N TYR A 20 -10.10 -3.58 -1.02
CA TYR A 20 -10.11 -2.85 -2.27
C TYR A 20 -9.12 -3.53 -3.21
N LEU A 21 -9.67 -4.23 -4.21
CA LEU A 21 -8.88 -4.92 -5.22
C LEU A 21 -8.40 -3.93 -6.28
N PHE A 22 -7.08 -3.87 -6.44
CA PHE A 22 -6.39 -3.07 -7.42
C PHE A 22 -5.70 -3.99 -8.42
N THR A 23 -6.05 -3.84 -9.70
CA THR A 23 -5.47 -4.62 -10.80
C THR A 23 -4.89 -3.72 -11.89
N ASP A 24 -4.84 -2.41 -11.65
CA ASP A 24 -4.36 -1.42 -12.61
C ASP A 24 -2.97 -0.99 -12.15
N TRP A 25 -1.92 -1.62 -12.68
CA TRP A 25 -0.54 -1.32 -12.31
C TRP A 25 0.27 -0.77 -13.47
N PHE A 26 1.16 0.15 -13.08
CA PHE A 26 2.27 0.73 -13.83
C PHE A 26 3.24 -0.31 -14.43
N PHE A 27 3.13 -1.59 -14.04
CA PHE A 27 3.99 -2.68 -14.49
C PHE A 27 3.18 -3.66 -15.37
N THR A 28 3.30 -3.47 -16.68
CA THR A 28 3.28 -4.48 -17.77
C THR A 28 2.29 -5.65 -17.71
N GLU A 29 1.41 -5.74 -18.73
CA GLU A 29 0.83 -6.93 -19.43
C GLU A 29 0.53 -8.27 -18.72
N LEU A 30 0.69 -8.41 -17.40
CA LEU A 30 0.62 -9.68 -16.68
C LEU A 30 -0.74 -9.85 -16.01
N THR A 31 -1.51 -10.83 -16.51
CA THR A 31 -2.91 -11.08 -16.16
C THR A 31 -3.15 -11.63 -14.75
N ASN A 32 -2.10 -11.89 -13.97
CA ASN A 32 -2.18 -12.62 -12.70
C ASN A 32 -1.70 -11.80 -11.48
N GLU A 33 -1.33 -10.54 -11.68
CA GLU A 33 -0.92 -9.65 -10.60
C GLU A 33 -2.13 -8.95 -9.99
N LYS A 34 -2.17 -8.91 -8.64
CA LYS A 34 -3.18 -8.16 -7.91
C LYS A 34 -2.56 -7.49 -6.71
N THR A 35 -3.04 -6.29 -6.43
CA THR A 35 -2.79 -5.60 -5.17
C THR A 35 -4.09 -5.49 -4.40
N ILE A 36 -4.09 -5.86 -3.13
CA ILE A 36 -5.25 -5.71 -2.24
C ILE A 36 -4.88 -4.68 -1.19
N ILE A 37 -5.72 -3.66 -1.05
CA ILE A 37 -5.57 -2.64 -0.02
C ILE A 37 -6.69 -2.79 0.99
N LYS A 38 -6.33 -2.84 2.26
CA LYS A 38 -7.29 -2.93 3.36
C LYS A 38 -6.90 -1.95 4.46
N LYS A 39 -7.91 -1.24 4.98
CA LYS A 39 -7.76 -0.38 6.15
C LYS A 39 -8.35 -1.07 7.37
N GLU A 40 -7.57 -1.16 8.44
CA GLU A 40 -8.01 -1.65 9.76
C GLU A 40 -7.52 -0.64 10.81
N ARG A 41 -8.46 0.03 11.49
CA ARG A 41 -8.15 1.10 12.46
C ARG A 41 -7.18 2.14 11.89
N PHE A 42 -5.96 2.19 12.44
CA PHE A 42 -4.90 3.14 12.11
C PHE A 42 -3.83 2.54 11.18
N ALA A 43 -4.07 1.35 10.62
CA ALA A 43 -3.13 0.66 9.77
C ALA A 43 -3.70 0.37 8.38
N PHE A 44 -2.79 0.34 7.43
CA PHE A 44 -3.02 -0.06 6.05
C PHE A 44 -2.25 -1.33 5.77
N TYR A 45 -2.93 -2.23 5.07
CA TYR A 45 -2.38 -3.51 4.63
C TYR A 45 -2.42 -3.47 3.11
N VAL A 46 -1.23 -3.47 2.50
CA VAL A 46 -1.08 -3.56 1.05
C VAL A 46 -0.46 -4.91 0.74
N THR A 47 -1.27 -5.80 0.17
CA THR A 47 -0.86 -7.16 -0.19
C THR A 47 -0.66 -7.25 -1.69
N TYR A 48 0.54 -7.63 -2.10
CA TYR A 48 0.90 -7.95 -3.48
C TYR A 48 0.89 -9.45 -3.69
N SER A 49 0.22 -9.89 -4.75
CA SER A 49 0.18 -11.30 -5.16
C SER A 49 0.56 -11.43 -6.64
N GLY A 50 1.39 -12.44 -6.96
CA GLY A 50 1.82 -12.73 -8.33
C GLY A 50 3.08 -11.96 -8.73
N GLY A 51 3.41 -11.99 -10.03
CA GLY A 51 4.63 -11.37 -10.57
C GLY A 51 5.89 -12.10 -10.11
N ASP A 52 6.87 -11.34 -9.62
CA ASP A 52 8.16 -11.84 -9.12
C ASP A 52 8.08 -12.44 -7.71
N PHE A 53 6.93 -12.33 -7.03
CA PHE A 53 6.77 -12.82 -5.67
C PHE A 53 6.33 -14.29 -5.65
N GLU A 54 7.15 -15.18 -5.06
CA GLU A 54 6.81 -16.60 -4.87
C GLU A 54 5.64 -16.81 -3.90
N LYS A 55 5.38 -15.83 -3.02
CA LYS A 55 4.30 -15.80 -2.03
C LYS A 55 3.76 -14.39 -1.89
N ASP A 56 2.50 -14.27 -1.47
CA ASP A 56 1.89 -12.99 -1.15
C ASP A 56 2.76 -12.19 -0.19
N GLN A 57 3.06 -10.95 -0.55
CA GLN A 57 3.84 -10.02 0.28
C GLN A 57 2.90 -8.97 0.84
N THR A 58 2.89 -8.80 2.16
CA THR A 58 2.06 -7.77 2.79
C THR A 58 2.94 -6.74 3.48
N VAL A 59 2.80 -5.49 3.04
CA VAL A 59 3.37 -4.32 3.70
C VAL A 59 2.31 -3.73 4.62
N VAL A 60 2.65 -3.62 5.91
CA VAL A 60 1.79 -3.01 6.92
C VAL A 60 2.42 -1.72 7.41
N PHE A 61 1.71 -0.61 7.24
CA PHE A 61 2.13 0.71 7.72
C PHE A 61 0.96 1.42 8.37
N ASP A 62 1.25 2.22 9.39
CA ASP A 62 0.28 3.07 10.05
C ASP A 62 0.30 4.50 9.48
N TYR A 63 -0.61 5.33 9.99
CA TYR A 63 -0.64 6.76 9.65
C TYR A 63 0.65 7.49 10.02
N ASP A 64 1.34 7.06 11.07
CA ASP A 64 2.55 7.72 11.57
C ASP A 64 3.73 7.44 10.63
N ALA A 65 3.82 6.24 10.06
CA ALA A 65 4.83 5.87 9.08
C ALA A 65 4.86 6.83 7.89
N PHE A 66 3.70 7.34 7.43
CA PHE A 66 3.65 8.34 6.35
C PHE A 66 4.24 9.69 6.75
N ALA A 67 4.01 10.12 8.01
CA ALA A 67 4.55 11.39 8.49
C ALA A 67 6.09 11.40 8.46
N TRP A 68 6.73 10.23 8.46
CA TRP A 68 8.17 10.09 8.43
C TRP A 68 8.75 10.22 7.02
N PHE A 69 7.97 9.89 6.00
CA PHE A 69 8.33 10.09 4.60
C PHE A 69 8.14 11.55 4.19
N ASP A 70 7.03 12.16 4.59
CA ASP A 70 6.76 13.57 4.37
C ASP A 70 5.81 14.12 5.44
N TYR A 71 6.33 15.00 6.29
CA TYR A 71 5.59 15.65 7.37
C TYR A 71 4.40 16.49 6.90
N ASN A 72 4.25 16.75 5.59
CA ASN A 72 3.17 17.55 5.01
C ASN A 72 2.10 16.72 4.29
N VAL A 73 2.20 15.39 4.27
CA VAL A 73 1.23 14.54 3.56
C VAL A 73 0.02 14.24 4.46
N ASP A 74 -1.14 14.74 4.05
CA ASP A 74 -2.43 14.32 4.62
C ASP A 74 -2.86 13.00 3.98
N VAL A 75 -2.53 11.90 4.66
CA VAL A 75 -2.86 10.52 4.26
C VAL A 75 -4.35 10.36 3.94
N SER A 76 -5.23 11.11 4.60
CA SER A 76 -6.69 11.03 4.38
C SER A 76 -7.11 11.48 2.98
N ASN A 77 -6.29 12.33 2.35
CA ASN A 77 -6.52 12.87 1.01
C ASN A 77 -5.82 12.08 -0.09
N LEU A 78 -4.90 11.17 0.26
CA LEU A 78 -4.27 10.27 -0.70
C LEU A 78 -5.32 9.35 -1.33
N THR A 79 -5.13 9.10 -2.61
CA THR A 79 -5.86 8.10 -3.38
C THR A 79 -5.25 6.71 -3.16
N LEU A 80 -6.02 5.67 -3.48
CA LEU A 80 -5.51 4.30 -3.41
C LEU A 80 -4.29 4.06 -4.31
N SER A 81 -4.17 4.77 -5.44
CA SER A 81 -2.97 4.69 -6.30
C SER A 81 -1.73 5.23 -5.59
N GLU A 82 -1.85 6.37 -4.92
CA GLU A 82 -0.75 7.00 -4.17
C GLU A 82 -0.35 6.14 -2.96
N ILE A 83 -1.31 5.46 -2.31
CA ILE A 83 -1.02 4.49 -1.25
C ILE A 83 -0.20 3.31 -1.76
N VAL A 84 -0.52 2.81 -2.95
CA VAL A 84 0.24 1.73 -3.58
C VAL A 84 1.68 2.18 -3.89
N GLU A 85 1.84 3.33 -4.54
CA GLU A 85 3.15 3.89 -4.87
C GLU A 85 4.00 4.06 -3.60
N ALA A 86 3.45 4.68 -2.55
CA ALA A 86 4.14 4.81 -1.28
C ALA A 86 4.54 3.45 -0.70
N SER A 87 3.63 2.45 -0.72
CA SER A 87 3.93 1.14 -0.16
C SER A 87 5.04 0.37 -0.87
N VAL A 88 5.28 0.63 -2.15
CA VAL A 88 6.44 0.10 -2.89
C VAL A 88 7.74 0.80 -2.45
N GLU A 89 7.69 2.12 -2.27
CA GLU A 89 8.83 2.88 -1.75
C GLU A 89 9.20 2.42 -0.33
N PHE A 90 8.20 2.24 0.53
CA PHE A 90 8.34 1.64 1.86
C PHE A 90 9.05 0.28 1.76
N TYR A 91 8.48 -0.67 1.01
CA TYR A 91 9.07 -2.00 0.85
C TYR A 91 10.54 -1.93 0.38
N THR A 92 10.84 -1.07 -0.58
CA THR A 92 12.20 -0.89 -1.12
C THR A 92 13.17 -0.37 -0.06
N LEU A 93 12.77 0.63 0.72
CA LEU A 93 13.59 1.18 1.82
C LEU A 93 13.88 0.11 2.88
N PHE A 94 12.87 -0.65 3.30
CA PHE A 94 13.04 -1.74 4.28
C PHE A 94 13.95 -2.85 3.77
N MET A 95 13.76 -3.29 2.52
CA MET A 95 14.61 -4.31 1.91
C MET A 95 16.05 -3.83 1.65
N SER A 96 16.27 -2.51 1.59
CA SER A 96 17.59 -1.90 1.38
C SER A 96 18.44 -1.74 2.66
N ASN A 97 17.96 -2.18 3.84
CA ASN A 97 18.65 -2.05 5.15
C ASN A 97 18.95 -0.60 5.58
N SER A 98 18.20 0.41 5.11
CA SER A 98 18.52 1.83 5.34
C SER A 98 17.69 2.50 6.44
N LEU A 99 17.04 1.74 7.32
CA LEU A 99 16.06 2.28 8.26
C LEU A 99 16.54 2.27 9.70
N ASP A 100 16.31 3.43 10.34
CA ASP A 100 16.57 3.72 11.75
C ASP A 100 15.56 2.93 12.62
N ASP A 101 16.00 2.48 13.79
CA ASP A 101 15.26 1.54 14.67
C ASP A 101 13.90 2.07 15.18
N ASP A 102 13.62 3.36 15.00
CA ASP A 102 12.40 3.98 15.51
C ASP A 102 11.16 3.70 14.64
N MET A 103 11.28 3.16 13.42
CA MET A 103 10.14 2.93 12.51
C MET A 103 9.22 1.78 12.92
N HIS A 104 7.94 2.06 13.17
CA HIS A 104 6.89 1.07 13.44
C HIS A 104 6.26 0.47 12.16
N VAL A 105 7.08 -0.18 11.32
CA VAL A 105 6.60 -0.86 10.10
C VAL A 105 6.92 -2.35 10.20
N GLN A 106 5.94 -3.20 9.88
CA GLN A 106 6.13 -4.65 9.90
C GLN A 106 5.87 -5.22 8.49
N VAL A 107 6.89 -5.86 7.92
CA VAL A 107 6.75 -6.70 6.72
C VAL A 107 6.50 -8.13 7.19
N ILE A 108 5.42 -8.74 6.71
CA ILE A 108 5.11 -10.14 6.99
C ILE A 108 5.37 -10.95 5.71
N LEU A 109 6.36 -11.85 5.77
CA LEU A 109 6.82 -12.74 4.69
C LEU A 109 6.22 -14.16 4.79
#